data_AF-A0A1Y5YTV9-F1
#
_entry.id   AF-A0A1Y5YTV9-F1
#
_cell.length_a   1.000
_cell.length_b   1.000
_cell.length_c   1.000
_cell.angle_alpha   90.00
_cell.angle_beta   90.00
_cell.angle_gamma   90.00
#
_symmetry.space_group_name_H-M   'P 1'
#
loop_
_entity.id
_entity.type
_entity.pdbx_description
1 polymer ?
#
loop_
_entity_poly.entity_id
_entity_poly.type
_entity_poly.pdbx_seq_one_letter_code
_entity_poly.pdbx_strand_id
1 'polypeptide(L)' 'MNLKNVSTKDLSEELEKREGVATINVEPYEKIEVGGIVVDGPAIILINKD' A
#
# COMPACT_ATOMS: atom_id res chain seq x y z
N MET A 1 19.78 5.38 8.10
CA MET A 1 18.70 4.92 9.01
C MET A 1 18.40 3.46 8.71
N ASN A 2 18.14 2.64 9.73
CA ASN A 2 17.75 1.24 9.52
C ASN A 2 16.22 1.18 9.38
N LEU A 3 15.73 1.00 8.15
CA LEU A 3 14.30 0.97 7.84
C LEU A 3 13.56 -0.17 8.56
N LYS A 4 14.27 -1.23 8.98
CA LYS A 4 13.67 -2.34 9.73
C LYS A 4 13.10 -1.94 11.10
N ASN A 5 13.55 -0.81 11.64
CA ASN A 5 13.10 -0.29 12.94
C ASN A 5 11.99 0.77 12.79
N VAL A 6 11.67 1.17 11.57
CA VAL A 6 10.56 2.09 11.29
C VAL A 6 9.29 1.26 11.29
N SER A 7 8.23 1.74 11.96
CA SER A 7 6.98 1.01 11.95
C SER A 7 6.43 0.98 10.52
N THR A 8 5.85 -0.16 10.12
CA THR A 8 5.24 -0.28 8.79
C THR A 8 4.15 0.78 8.58
N LYS A 9 3.47 1.18 9.67
CA LYS A 9 2.46 2.24 9.66
C LYS A 9 3.06 3.61 9.31
N ASP A 10 4.12 4.03 10.00
CA ASP A 10 4.75 5.33 9.71
C ASP A 10 5.33 5.34 8.29
N LEU A 11 5.86 4.19 7.84
CA LEU A 11 6.37 4.04 6.49
C LEU A 11 5.26 4.12 5.44
N SER A 12 4.11 3.45 5.66
CA SER A 12 2.99 3.50 4.72
C SER A 12 2.38 4.90 4.64
N GLU A 13 2.13 5.54 5.77
CA GLU A 13 1.56 6.91 5.84
C GLU A 13 2.45 7.94 5.15
N GLU A 14 3.77 7.77 5.20
CA GLU A 14 4.70 8.66 4.51
C GLU A 14 4.75 8.37 3.00
N LEU A 15 4.74 7.09 2.60
CA LEU A 15 4.75 6.71 1.18
C LEU A 15 3.48 7.15 0.45
N GLU A 16 2.32 7.08 1.11
CA GLU A 16 1.03 7.55 0.58
C GLU A 16 1.03 9.02 0.15
N LYS A 17 1.92 9.84 0.73
CA LYS A 17 1.98 11.29 0.47
C LYS A 17 2.94 11.65 -0.67
N ARG A 18 3.71 10.69 -1.18
CA ARG A 18 4.73 10.96 -2.20
C ARG A 18 4.11 11.05 -3.58
N GLU A 19 4.55 12.04 -4.35
CA GLU A 19 4.29 12.07 -5.79
C GLU A 19 4.83 10.77 -6.43
N GLY A 20 4.11 10.25 -7.43
CA GLY A 20 4.44 8.96 -8.06
C GLY A 20 3.91 7.72 -7.35
N VAL A 21 3.46 7.81 -6.09
CA VAL A 21 2.83 6.69 -5.37
C VAL A 21 1.31 6.74 -5.51
N ALA A 22 0.73 5.65 -6.02
CA ALA A 22 -0.71 5.45 -6.06
C ALA A 22 -1.17 4.59 -4.87
N THR A 23 -2.21 5.03 -4.19
CA THR A 23 -2.81 4.34 -3.04
C THR A 23 -4.17 3.78 -3.41
N ILE A 24 -4.41 2.51 -3.09
CA ILE A 24 -5.70 1.85 -3.25
C ILE A 24 -6.12 1.29 -1.89
N ASN A 25 -7.28 1.73 -1.40
CA ASN A 25 -7.92 1.15 -0.22
C ASN A 25 -8.88 0.05 -0.69
N VAL A 26 -8.73 -1.14 -0.12
CA VAL A 26 -9.56 -2.30 -0.41
C VAL A 26 -10.50 -2.48 0.77
N GLU A 27 -11.80 -2.35 0.52
CA GLU A 27 -12.81 -2.48 1.55
C GLU A 27 -13.00 -3.95 2.00
N PRO A 28 -13.57 -4.20 3.19
CA PRO A 28 -13.90 -5.56 3.60
C PRO A 28 -14.78 -6.28 2.58
N TYR A 29 -14.50 -7.56 2.34
CA TYR A 29 -15.18 -8.40 1.34
C TYR A 29 -14.99 -7.95 -0.13
N GLU A 30 -14.18 -6.92 -0.37
CA GLU A 30 -13.73 -6.57 -1.71
C GLU A 30 -12.51 -7.40 -2.08
N LYS A 31 -12.49 -7.87 -3.32
CA LYS A 31 -11.39 -8.64 -3.90
C LYS A 31 -10.91 -7.94 -5.15
N ILE A 32 -9.65 -7.52 -5.16
CA ILE A 32 -9.05 -6.81 -6.28
C ILE A 32 -7.84 -7.56 -6.82
N GLU A 33 -7.58 -7.41 -8.12
CA GLU A 33 -6.40 -7.98 -8.77
C GLU A 33 -5.46 -6.86 -9.23
N VAL A 34 -4.21 -6.92 -8.77
CA VAL A 34 -3.16 -5.97 -9.16
C VAL A 34 -1.96 -6.75 -9.68
N GLY A 35 -1.70 -6.65 -10.98
CA GLY A 35 -0.54 -7.31 -11.61
C GLY A 35 -0.53 -8.84 -11.44
N GLY A 36 -1.71 -9.48 -11.43
CA GLY A 36 -1.85 -10.93 -11.20
C GLY A 36 -1.88 -11.36 -9.74
N ILE A 37 -1.79 -10.43 -8.78
CA ILE A 37 -1.92 -10.71 -7.34
C ILE A 37 -3.34 -10.37 -6.91
N VAL A 38 -4.03 -11.37 -6.35
CA VAL A 38 -5.37 -11.21 -5.78
C VAL A 38 -5.23 -10.79 -4.31
N VAL A 39 -5.87 -9.68 -3.94
CA VAL A 39 -5.89 -9.15 -2.59
C VAL A 39 -7.32 -9.15 -2.07
N ASP A 40 -7.54 -9.80 -0.93
CA ASP A 40 -8.78 -9.81 -0.16
C ASP A 40 -8.73 -8.71 0.92
N GLY A 41 -9.72 -7.82 0.95
CA GLY A 41 -9.79 -6.73 1.93
C GLY A 41 -10.21 -7.16 3.34
N PRO A 42 -9.98 -6.31 4.37
CA PRO A 42 -9.48 -4.94 4.26
C PRO A 42 -7.95 -4.88 4.07
N ALA A 43 -7.50 -4.06 3.11
CA ALA A 43 -6.08 -3.90 2.81
C ALA A 43 -5.80 -2.52 2.21
N ILE A 44 -4.54 -2.08 2.32
CA ILE A 44 -4.02 -0.91 1.61
C ILE A 44 -2.91 -1.35 0.66
N ILE A 45 -2.98 -0.92 -0.60
CA ILE A 45 -1.98 -1.20 -1.61
C ILE A 45 -1.33 0.12 -2.02
N LEU A 46 0.00 0.18 -1.89
CA LEU A 46 0.82 1.29 -2.35
C LEU A 46 1.60 0.84 -3.59
N ILE A 47 1.41 1.54 -4.71
CA ILE A 47 2.05 1.26 -5.99
C ILE A 47 2.91 2.44 -6.37
N ASN A 48 4.23 2.27 -6.35
CA ASN A 48 5.15 3.26 -6.92
C ASN A 48 5.13 3.16 -8.46
N LYS A 49 4.86 4.27 -9.15
CA LYS A 49 4.77 4.38 -10.61
C LYS A 49 5.89 5.21 -11.25
N ASP A 50 6.87 5.66 -10.46
CA ASP A 50 8.09 6.32 -10.95
C ASP A 50 9.12 5.33 -11.51
#